data_AF-A0A0D3EA42-F1
#
_entry.id   AF-A0A0D3EA42-F1
#
_cell.length_a   1.000
_cell.length_b   1.000
_cell.length_c   1.000
_cell.angle_alpha   90.00
_cell.angle_beta   90.00
_cell.angle_gamma   90.00
#
_symmetry.space_group_name_H-M   'P 1'
#
loop_
_entity.id
_entity.type
_entity.pdbx_description
1 polymer ?
#
loop_
_entity_poly.entity_id
_entity_poly.type
_entity_poly.pdbx_seq_one_letter_code
_entity_poly.pdbx_strand_id
1 'polypeptide(L)'
;MPISQRVLKQVAAFPVVLAIVCYFFLPSINAPDLLKGTKNVLQVAKTIPLPGDGPESLEFDSQGEGPYVGVTDGRILKWRGEELGWVEFAHSSPHR
;
A
#
# COMPACT_ATOMS: atom_id res chain seq x y z
N MET A 1 -27.16 -51.56 9.88
CA MET A 1 -27.08 -51.00 11.25
C MET A 1 -27.64 -49.59 11.22
N PRO A 2 -28.67 -49.22 12.00
CA PRO A 2 -29.19 -47.85 12.00
C PRO A 2 -28.22 -46.91 12.74
N ILE A 3 -27.81 -45.83 12.08
CA ILE A 3 -26.92 -44.81 12.66
C ILE A 3 -27.74 -43.92 13.61
N SER A 4 -27.21 -43.71 14.81
CA SER A 4 -27.84 -42.89 15.87
C SER A 4 -28.00 -41.43 15.43
N GLN A 5 -29.18 -40.85 15.62
CA GLN A 5 -29.43 -39.42 15.35
C GLN A 5 -28.51 -38.48 16.15
N ARG A 6 -28.01 -38.90 17.32
CA ARG A 6 -27.00 -38.12 18.07
C ARG A 6 -25.67 -38.06 17.33
N VAL A 7 -25.24 -39.18 16.75
CA VAL A 7 -24.01 -39.25 15.95
C VAL A 7 -24.16 -38.40 14.68
N LEU A 8 -25.32 -38.45 14.01
CA LEU A 8 -25.59 -37.62 12.84
C LEU A 8 -25.55 -36.11 13.15
N LYS A 9 -26.12 -35.68 14.29
CA LYS A 9 -26.07 -34.28 14.74
C LYS A 9 -24.66 -33.84 15.16
N GLN A 10 -23.90 -34.71 15.82
CA GLN A 10 -22.50 -34.44 16.20
C GLN A 10 -21.58 -34.32 14.98
N VAL A 11 -21.79 -35.18 13.97
CA VAL A 11 -21.05 -35.14 12.68
C VAL A 11 -21.36 -33.86 11.90
N ALA A 12 -22.58 -33.33 11.97
CA ALA A 12 -22.93 -32.05 11.34
C ALA A 12 -22.49 -30.81 12.14
N ALA A 13 -22.41 -30.91 13.48
CA ALA A 13 -22.00 -29.79 14.33
C ALA A 13 -20.48 -29.54 14.30
N PHE A 14 -19.68 -30.59 14.17
CA PHE A 14 -18.22 -30.49 14.09
C PHE A 14 -17.68 -29.57 12.98
N PRO A 15 -18.10 -29.68 11.70
CA PRO A 15 -17.60 -28.80 10.65
C PRO A 15 -18.03 -27.34 10.84
N VAL A 16 -19.19 -27.09 11.44
CA VAL A 16 -19.66 -25.73 11.75
C VAL A 16 -18.77 -25.09 12.81
N VAL A 17 -18.47 -25.80 13.89
CA VAL A 17 -17.57 -25.32 14.94
C VAL A 17 -16.16 -25.10 14.36
N LEU A 18 -15.66 -26.03 13.55
CA LEU A 18 -14.37 -25.89 12.89
C LEU A 18 -14.32 -24.66 11.97
N ALA A 19 -15.38 -24.42 11.19
CA ALA A 19 -15.47 -23.25 10.31
C ALA A 19 -15.47 -21.93 11.10
N ILE A 20 -16.18 -21.88 12.23
CA ILE A 20 -16.18 -20.71 13.12
C ILE A 20 -14.79 -20.47 13.69
N VAL A 21 -14.12 -21.51 14.17
CA VAL A 21 -12.74 -21.43 14.68
C VAL A 21 -11.82 -20.93 13.56
N CYS A 22 -11.83 -21.55 12.38
CA CYS A 22 -11.04 -21.09 11.25
C CYS A 22 -11.31 -19.62 10.93
N TYR A 23 -12.57 -19.18 10.88
CA TYR A 23 -12.93 -17.77 10.62
C TYR A 23 -12.26 -16.78 11.58
N PHE A 24 -12.19 -17.11 12.88
CA PHE A 24 -11.54 -16.26 13.87
C PHE A 24 -10.01 -16.31 13.84
N PHE A 25 -9.41 -17.44 13.46
CA PHE A 25 -7.94 -17.63 13.44
C PHE A 25 -7.28 -17.34 12.07
N LEU A 26 -8.04 -17.37 10.97
CA LEU A 26 -7.60 -17.05 9.61
C LEU A 26 -6.91 -15.67 9.48
N PRO A 27 -7.42 -14.60 10.12
CA PRO A 27 -6.77 -13.28 10.09
C PRO A 27 -5.37 -13.31 10.69
N SER A 28 -5.11 -14.14 11.69
CA SER A 28 -3.79 -14.21 12.34
C SER A 28 -2.68 -14.77 11.43
N ILE A 29 -3.05 -15.44 10.32
CA ILE A 29 -2.13 -15.98 9.32
C ILE A 29 -1.98 -15.02 8.13
N ASN A 30 -3.04 -14.27 7.80
CA ASN A 30 -3.08 -13.41 6.61
C ASN A 30 -2.90 -11.92 6.93
N ALA A 31 -2.94 -11.54 8.21
CA ALA A 31 -2.70 -10.15 8.61
C ALA A 31 -1.24 -9.80 8.36
N PRO A 32 -0.97 -8.58 7.87
CA PRO A 32 0.40 -8.10 7.72
C PRO A 32 1.07 -8.03 9.09
N ASP A 33 2.39 -8.23 9.11
CA ASP A 33 3.18 -8.10 10.34
C ASP A 33 2.95 -6.73 10.98
N LEU A 34 2.55 -6.75 12.26
CA LEU A 34 2.45 -5.56 13.09
C LEU A 34 3.85 -5.13 13.53
N LEU A 35 4.57 -4.52 12.60
CA LEU A 35 5.87 -3.93 12.86
C LEU A 35 5.70 -2.78 13.87
N LYS A 36 6.33 -2.91 15.02
CA LYS A 36 6.28 -1.91 16.10
C LYS A 36 6.77 -0.56 15.58
N GLY A 37 5.90 0.45 15.61
CA GLY A 37 6.20 1.81 15.15
C GLY A 37 5.64 2.15 13.75
N THR A 38 5.19 1.16 12.97
CA THR A 38 4.55 1.41 11.68
C THR A 38 3.14 1.98 11.86
N LYS A 39 2.78 2.93 11.00
CA LYS A 39 1.44 3.52 10.95
C LYS A 39 0.80 3.20 9.60
N ASN A 40 -0.45 2.74 9.61
CA ASN A 40 -1.21 2.52 8.38
C ASN A 40 -1.87 3.84 7.94
N VAL A 41 -1.09 4.72 7.31
CA VAL A 41 -1.52 6.07 6.88
C VAL A 41 -1.60 6.24 5.36
N LEU A 42 -1.25 5.21 4.60
CA LEU A 42 -1.31 5.29 3.13
C LEU A 42 -2.72 5.55 2.61
N GLN A 43 -3.75 5.06 3.32
CA GLN A 43 -5.15 5.27 2.95
C GLN A 43 -5.63 6.73 3.07
N VAL A 44 -4.94 7.55 3.87
CA VAL A 44 -5.25 8.97 4.04
C VAL A 44 -4.31 9.89 3.27
N ALA A 45 -3.38 9.32 2.49
CA ALA A 45 -2.44 10.09 1.70
C ALA A 45 -3.15 10.85 0.58
N LYS A 46 -2.72 12.10 0.36
CA LYS A 46 -3.20 12.94 -0.75
C LYS A 46 -2.32 12.71 -1.97
N THR A 47 -2.94 12.42 -3.12
CA THR A 47 -2.22 12.35 -4.40
C THR A 47 -1.90 13.75 -4.90
N ILE A 48 -0.68 13.93 -5.40
CA ILE A 48 -0.23 15.15 -6.04
C ILE A 48 -0.16 14.88 -7.55
N PRO A 49 -0.94 15.58 -8.39
CA PRO A 49 -0.90 15.38 -9.83
C PRO A 49 0.43 15.86 -10.42
N LEU A 50 1.02 15.07 -11.31
CA LEU A 50 2.32 15.35 -11.94
C LEU A 50 2.10 16.01 -13.31
N PRO A 51 2.79 17.11 -13.65
CA PRO A 51 2.68 17.78 -14.95
C PRO A 51 3.62 17.14 -15.99
N GLY A 52 3.37 15.87 -16.30
CA GLY A 52 4.13 15.09 -17.27
C GLY A 52 3.77 13.62 -17.22
N ASP A 53 4.27 12.86 -18.18
CA ASP A 53 4.13 11.41 -18.21
C ASP A 53 5.13 10.77 -17.25
N GLY A 54 4.60 9.95 -16.35
CA GLY A 54 5.33 9.01 -15.50
C GLY A 54 6.36 9.63 -14.55
N PRO A 55 6.25 9.45 -13.22
CA PRO A 55 7.43 9.55 -12.38
C PRO A 55 8.35 8.37 -12.69
N GLU A 56 9.47 8.60 -13.36
CA GLU A 56 10.49 7.58 -13.62
C GLU A 56 11.42 7.37 -12.41
N SER A 57 11.52 8.39 -11.54
CA SER A 57 12.29 8.36 -10.29
C SER A 57 11.72 9.35 -9.26
N LEU A 58 12.03 9.14 -7.98
CA LEU A 58 11.62 9.98 -6.85
C LEU A 58 12.77 10.06 -5.83
N GLU A 59 13.13 11.27 -5.38
CA GLU A 59 14.18 11.47 -4.36
C GLU A 59 13.80 12.61 -3.40
N PHE A 60 14.34 12.57 -2.18
CA PHE A 60 14.24 13.64 -1.19
C PHE A 60 15.65 14.10 -0.83
N ASP A 61 15.85 15.42 -0.72
CA ASP A 61 17.16 15.89 -0.30
C ASP A 61 17.36 15.81 1.22
N SER A 62 18.61 15.93 1.66
CA SER A 62 18.98 15.86 3.08
C SER A 62 18.46 17.03 3.91
N GLN A 63 17.99 18.10 3.26
CA GLN A 63 17.39 19.25 3.93
C GLN A 63 15.88 19.04 4.15
N GLY A 64 15.33 17.91 3.71
CA GLY A 64 13.91 17.59 3.82
C GLY A 64 13.05 18.29 2.77
N GLU A 65 13.64 18.83 1.71
CA GLU A 65 12.91 19.43 0.62
C GLU A 65 12.53 18.39 -0.45
N GLY A 66 11.68 18.82 -1.39
CA GLY A 66 11.13 17.98 -2.44
C GLY A 66 9.72 17.50 -2.10
N PRO A 67 9.28 16.37 -2.67
CA PRO A 67 10.06 15.44 -3.50
C PRO A 67 10.58 16.01 -4.83
N TYR A 68 11.62 15.38 -5.37
CA TYR A 68 12.12 15.58 -6.74
C TYR A 68 11.71 14.39 -7.61
N VAL A 69 11.19 14.64 -8.81
CA VAL A 69 10.67 13.61 -9.72
C VAL A 69 11.26 13.79 -11.11
N GLY A 70 11.83 12.72 -11.66
CA GLY A 70 12.15 12.64 -13.09
C GLY A 70 10.91 12.28 -13.90
N VAL A 71 10.67 12.98 -15.01
CA VAL A 71 9.58 12.70 -15.97
C VAL A 71 10.16 12.23 -17.30
N THR A 72 9.35 11.51 -18.08
CA THR A 72 9.79 10.88 -19.34
C THR A 72 10.33 11.86 -20.40
N ASP A 73 9.96 13.13 -20.34
CA ASP A 73 10.50 14.17 -21.24
C ASP A 73 11.92 14.66 -20.87
N GLY A 74 12.52 14.09 -19.83
CA GLY A 74 13.88 14.39 -19.38
C GLY A 74 13.97 15.52 -18.34
N ARG A 75 12.85 16.17 -17.98
CA ARG A 75 12.82 17.14 -16.88
C ARG A 75 12.89 16.45 -15.52
N ILE A 76 13.43 17.18 -14.56
CA ILE A 76 13.42 16.88 -13.13
C ILE A 76 12.61 18.00 -12.48
N LEU A 77 11.49 17.63 -11.85
CA LEU A 77 10.56 18.55 -11.18
C LEU A 77 10.77 18.50 -9.68
N LYS A 78 10.66 19.64 -8.99
CA LYS A 78 10.65 19.74 -7.53
C LYS A 78 9.25 20.15 -7.05
N TRP A 79 8.68 19.40 -6.12
CA TRP A 79 7.47 19.83 -5.41
C TRP A 79 7.82 20.88 -4.36
N ARG A 80 7.10 22.00 -4.34
CA ARG A 80 7.33 23.12 -3.41
C ARG A 80 6.14 23.39 -2.48
N GLY A 81 5.27 22.41 -2.29
CA GLY A 81 4.06 22.55 -1.49
C GLY A 81 2.85 23.00 -2.29
N GLU A 82 1.69 23.06 -1.64
CA GLU A 82 0.40 23.24 -2.34
C GLU A 82 0.24 24.60 -3.01
N GLU A 83 0.85 25.65 -2.46
CA GLU A 83 0.76 27.01 -3.02
C GLU A 83 1.58 27.19 -4.29
N LEU A 84 2.76 26.55 -4.36
CA LEU A 84 3.72 26.72 -5.45
C LEU A 84 3.66 25.60 -6.48
N GLY A 85 3.22 24.41 -6.06
CA GLY A 85 3.11 23.24 -6.92
C GLY A 85 4.46 22.68 -7.36
N TRP A 86 4.48 22.10 -8.55
CA TRP A 86 5.69 21.59 -9.21
C TRP A 86 6.42 22.70 -9.94
N VAL A 87 7.75 22.75 -9.79
CA VAL A 87 8.63 23.63 -10.55
C VAL A 87 9.71 22.81 -11.24
N GLU A 88 10.15 23.25 -12.43
CA GLU A 88 11.31 22.64 -13.08
C GLU A 88 12.57 22.94 -12.26
N PHE A 89 13.30 21.89 -11.92
CA PHE A 89 14.54 21.98 -11.16
C PHE A 89 15.76 21.81 -12.08
N ALA A 90 15.69 20.83 -12.98
CA ALA A 90 16.73 20.54 -13.96
C ALA A 90 16.14 19.76 -15.15
N HIS A 91 16.92 19.54 -16.19
CA HIS A 91 16.59 18.60 -17.28
C HIS A 91 17.87 17.95 -17.80
N SER A 92 17.75 16.77 -18.40
CA SER A 92 18.86 16.13 -19.11
C SER A 92 19.13 16.86 -20.42
N SER A 93 20.39 17.21 -20.69
CA SER A 93 20.76 17.80 -21.98
C SER A 93 20.65 16.75 -23.09
N PRO A 94 20.05 17.06 -24.25
CA PRO A 94 19.98 16.12 -25.38
C PRO A 94 21.37 15.73 -25.92
N HIS A 95 22.35 16.60 -25.72
CA HIS A 95 23.73 16.36 -26.11
C HIS A 95 24.48 15.83 -24.89
N ARG A 96 24.97 14.60 -25.01
CA ARG A 96 25.84 13.96 -24.02
C ARG A 96 27.07 13.39 -24.72
#